data_AF-A0A7E4VKS8-F1
#
_entry.id   AF-A0A7E4VKS8-F1
#
_cell.length_a   1.000
_cell.length_b   1.000
_cell.length_c   1.000
_cell.angle_alpha   90.00
_cell.angle_beta   90.00
_cell.angle_gamma   90.00
#
_symmetry.space_group_name_H-M   'P 1'
#
loop_
_entity.id
_entity.type
_entity.pdbx_description
1 polymer ?
#
loop_
_entity_poly.entity_id
_entity_poly.type
_entity_poly.pdbx_seq_one_letter_code
_entity_poly.pdbx_strand_id
1 'polypeptide(L)'
;MESAAHPNYMELYSYVYNFCTSTSTNEDPSILGNRGRNSTANQGGAEFVGSELYKRLDEFMIAHVKKFRSNVTETHGMELLQKYSDIWKKFQFSANVINGIFSYLNRHWIKRELDEGKREIYEIFSLCVYRWEKELFVFVDEPLTTAMLKNL
;
A
#
# COMPACT_ATOMS: atom_id res chain seq x y z
N MET A 1 -23.53 -17.07 -14.04
CA MET A 1 -22.34 -16.23 -14.31
C MET A 1 -21.90 -15.66 -12.97
N GLU A 2 -20.79 -16.18 -12.48
CA GLU A 2 -20.18 -15.91 -11.16
C GLU A 2 -20.11 -14.40 -10.88
N SER A 3 -20.90 -13.90 -9.94
CA SER A 3 -20.64 -12.60 -9.33
C SER A 3 -19.55 -12.84 -8.30
N ALA A 4 -18.29 -12.62 -8.69
CA ALA A 4 -17.18 -12.57 -7.75
C ALA A 4 -17.49 -11.40 -6.79
N ALA A 5 -18.06 -11.73 -5.64
CA ALA A 5 -18.43 -10.79 -4.60
C ALA A 5 -17.18 -9.99 -4.26
N HIS A 6 -17.17 -8.71 -4.64
CA HIS A 6 -16.10 -7.82 -4.24
C HIS A 6 -16.21 -7.73 -2.72
N PRO A 7 -15.22 -8.19 -1.94
CA PRO A 7 -15.28 -8.10 -0.49
C PRO A 7 -15.57 -6.64 -0.14
N ASN A 8 -16.59 -6.44 0.69
CA ASN A 8 -17.09 -5.11 1.00
C ASN A 8 -15.94 -4.31 1.63
N TYR A 9 -15.82 -3.01 1.33
CA TYR A 9 -14.77 -2.14 1.87
C TYR A 9 -14.59 -2.34 3.40
N MET A 10 -15.71 -2.49 4.11
CA MET A 10 -15.73 -2.73 5.56
C MET A 10 -15.18 -4.10 5.98
N GLU A 11 -15.35 -5.13 5.17
CA GLU A 11 -14.81 -6.47 5.42
C GLU A 11 -13.28 -6.47 5.28
N LEU A 12 -12.77 -5.85 4.19
CA LEU A 12 -11.33 -5.72 3.98
C LEU A 12 -10.67 -4.89 5.07
N TYR A 13 -11.29 -3.77 5.46
CA TYR A 13 -10.83 -2.97 6.60
C TYR A 13 -10.82 -3.79 7.89
N SER A 14 -11.89 -4.53 8.18
CA SER A 14 -11.99 -5.37 9.37
C SER A 14 -10.94 -6.48 9.38
N TYR A 15 -10.63 -7.05 8.22
CA TYR A 15 -9.56 -8.05 8.08
C TYR A 15 -8.19 -7.47 8.44
N VAL A 16 -7.84 -6.30 7.88
CA VAL A 16 -6.59 -5.61 8.19
C VAL A 16 -6.53 -5.21 9.67
N TYR A 17 -7.62 -4.69 10.21
CA TYR A 17 -7.74 -4.36 11.63
C TYR A 17 -7.47 -5.59 12.51
N ASN A 18 -8.22 -6.68 12.29
CA ASN A 18 -8.08 -7.92 13.06
C ASN A 18 -6.68 -8.52 12.91
N PHE A 19 -6.10 -8.49 11.72
CA PHE A 19 -4.73 -8.93 11.50
C PHE A 19 -3.74 -8.12 12.35
N CYS A 20 -3.89 -6.80 12.39
CA CYS A 20 -3.03 -5.91 13.20
C CYS A 20 -3.23 -6.05 14.72
N THR A 21 -4.41 -6.46 15.19
CA THR A 21 -4.74 -6.53 16.63
C THR A 21 -4.72 -7.93 17.24
N SER A 22 -4.83 -8.99 16.42
CA SER A 22 -4.96 -10.38 16.89
C SER A 22 -3.72 -10.94 17.59
N THR A 23 -2.54 -10.38 17.38
CA THR A 23 -1.31 -10.80 18.10
C THR A 23 -1.15 -10.15 19.46
N SER A 24 -1.96 -9.15 19.80
CA SER A 24 -1.95 -8.52 21.14
C SER A 24 -2.74 -9.31 22.19
N THR A 25 -3.48 -10.36 21.79
CA THR A 25 -4.44 -11.09 22.66
C THR A 25 -4.03 -12.53 23.00
N ASN A 26 -2.88 -13.03 22.51
CA ASN A 26 -2.40 -14.37 22.83
C ASN A 26 -1.50 -14.42 24.09
N GLU A 27 -1.79 -13.59 25.10
CA GLU A 27 -1.26 -13.79 26.44
C GLU A 27 -2.26 -14.63 27.26
N ASP A 28 -1.81 -15.81 27.65
CA ASP A 28 -2.47 -16.82 28.48
C ASP A 28 -3.17 -16.20 29.72
N PRO A 29 -4.46 -16.49 30.04
CA PRO A 29 -5.16 -15.88 31.19
C PRO A 29 -4.68 -16.36 32.58
N SER A 30 -3.62 -17.16 32.67
CA SER A 30 -3.29 -17.95 33.86
C SER A 30 -2.40 -17.25 34.91
N ILE A 31 -2.07 -15.97 34.80
CA ILE A 31 -1.31 -15.26 35.84
C ILE A 31 -2.00 -13.94 36.22
N LEU A 32 -3.03 -14.02 37.07
CA LEU A 32 -3.49 -12.89 37.88
C LEU A 32 -2.43 -12.57 38.95
N GLY A 33 -1.44 -11.77 38.56
CA GLY A 33 -0.35 -11.34 39.41
C GLY A 33 0.05 -9.90 39.12
N ASN A 34 -0.74 -8.96 39.65
CA ASN A 34 -0.41 -7.57 39.96
C ASN A 34 0.97 -7.08 39.45
N ARG A 35 1.05 -6.62 38.20
CA ARG A 35 2.26 -5.97 37.66
C ARG A 35 1.89 -4.70 36.91
N GLY A 36 2.49 -3.60 37.35
CA GLY A 36 2.32 -2.28 36.75
C GLY A 36 2.67 -2.26 35.27
N ARG A 37 2.00 -1.34 34.56
CA ARG A 37 2.23 -0.94 33.18
C ARG A 37 3.73 -0.86 32.85
N ASN A 38 4.27 -1.89 32.22
CA ASN A 38 5.50 -1.81 31.44
C ASN A 38 5.20 -2.32 30.02
N SER A 39 5.16 -1.36 29.09
CA SER A 39 4.64 -1.47 27.72
C SER A 39 5.60 -2.13 26.71
N THR A 40 6.48 -3.04 27.15
CA THR A 40 7.60 -3.50 26.30
C THR A 40 7.45 -4.91 25.74
N ALA A 41 6.67 -5.80 26.36
CA ALA A 41 6.50 -7.18 25.86
C ALA A 41 5.54 -7.29 24.66
N ASN A 42 4.51 -6.43 24.62
CA ASN A 42 3.50 -6.43 23.56
C ASN A 42 3.96 -5.71 22.28
N GLN A 43 5.15 -5.07 22.28
CA GLN A 43 5.68 -4.33 21.13
C GLN A 43 6.21 -5.26 20.02
N GLY A 44 6.89 -6.35 20.37
CA GLY A 44 7.54 -7.22 19.37
C GLY A 44 6.55 -7.94 18.45
N GLY A 45 5.40 -8.36 18.96
CA GLY A 45 4.35 -9.01 18.15
C GLY A 45 3.65 -8.05 17.19
N ALA A 46 3.38 -6.82 17.63
CA ALA A 46 2.76 -5.78 16.78
C ALA A 46 3.74 -5.22 15.73
N GLU A 47 5.02 -5.11 16.08
CA GLU A 47 6.07 -4.69 15.15
C GLU A 47 6.26 -5.70 14.01
N PHE A 48 6.31 -6.99 14.32
CA PHE A 48 6.42 -8.06 13.32
C PHE A 48 5.22 -8.10 12.37
N VAL A 49 4.00 -7.98 12.90
CA VAL A 49 2.77 -8.02 12.10
C VAL A 49 2.68 -6.83 11.15
N GLY A 50 2.96 -5.63 11.65
CA GLY A 50 2.90 -4.43 10.83
C GLY A 50 3.95 -4.42 9.73
N SER A 51 5.18 -4.83 10.04
CA SER A 51 6.27 -4.92 9.04
C SER A 51 5.98 -5.96 7.97
N GLU A 52 5.48 -7.14 8.34
CA GLU A 52 5.09 -8.19 7.38
C GLU A 52 3.95 -7.75 6.48
N LEU A 53 2.92 -7.10 7.04
CA LEU A 53 1.79 -6.60 6.26
C LEU A 53 2.23 -5.51 5.26
N TYR A 54 3.07 -4.58 5.71
CA TYR A 54 3.63 -3.53 4.87
C TYR A 54 4.44 -4.11 3.72
N LYS A 55 5.34 -5.06 4.02
CA LYS A 55 6.18 -5.73 3.01
C LYS A 55 5.34 -6.48 1.98
N ARG A 56 4.33 -7.23 2.39
CA ARG A 56 3.44 -7.94 1.44
C ARG A 56 2.68 -7.00 0.53
N LEU A 57 2.20 -5.87 1.07
CA LEU A 57 1.53 -4.85 0.27
C LEU A 57 2.51 -4.23 -0.74
N ASP A 58 3.73 -3.96 -0.32
CA ASP A 58 4.78 -3.42 -1.17
C ASP A 58 5.13 -4.35 -2.35
N GLU A 59 5.36 -5.63 -2.06
CA GLU A 59 5.60 -6.67 -3.08
C GLU A 59 4.42 -6.81 -4.05
N PHE A 60 3.19 -6.77 -3.52
CA PHE A 60 1.98 -6.76 -4.34
C PHE A 60 1.94 -5.54 -5.26
N MET A 61 2.25 -4.34 -4.75
CA MET A 61 2.25 -3.11 -5.54
C MET A 61 3.28 -3.16 -6.67
N ILE A 62 4.49 -3.63 -6.39
CA ILE A 62 5.52 -3.84 -7.41
C ILE A 62 5.00 -4.77 -8.51
N ALA A 63 4.46 -5.93 -8.14
CA ALA A 63 3.93 -6.90 -9.09
C ALA A 63 2.73 -6.36 -9.87
N HIS A 64 1.86 -5.57 -9.23
CA HIS A 64 0.67 -4.99 -9.85
C HIS A 64 1.05 -3.91 -10.87
N VAL A 65 1.91 -2.96 -10.50
CA VAL A 65 2.32 -1.87 -11.38
C VAL A 65 3.07 -2.39 -12.61
N LYS A 66 3.93 -3.40 -12.43
CA LYS A 66 4.67 -4.03 -13.54
C LYS A 66 3.76 -4.58 -14.64
N LYS A 67 2.52 -4.96 -14.33
CA LYS A 67 1.55 -5.46 -15.33
C LYS A 67 1.13 -4.38 -16.34
N PHE A 68 1.24 -3.10 -15.99
CA PHE A 68 0.93 -2.01 -16.92
C PHE A 68 2.07 -1.71 -17.88
N ARG A 69 3.29 -2.17 -17.57
CA ARG A 69 4.51 -1.77 -18.30
C ARG A 69 4.45 -2.12 -19.78
N SER A 70 4.23 -3.39 -20.12
CA SER A 70 4.16 -3.83 -21.53
C SER A 70 3.12 -3.06 -22.32
N ASN A 71 1.93 -2.90 -21.74
CA ASN A 71 0.81 -2.21 -22.38
C ASN A 71 1.10 -0.74 -22.70
N VAL A 72 1.92 -0.06 -21.91
CA VAL A 72 2.22 1.36 -22.09
C VAL A 72 3.47 1.55 -22.96
N THR A 73 4.50 0.71 -22.81
CA THR A 73 5.75 0.83 -23.61
C THR A 73 5.57 0.54 -25.09
N GLU A 74 4.54 -0.23 -25.46
CA GLU A 74 4.18 -0.52 -26.86
C GLU A 74 3.36 0.59 -27.53
N THR A 75 2.95 1.62 -26.79
CA THR A 75 2.15 2.74 -27.29
C THR A 75 2.99 4.01 -27.47
N HIS A 76 2.63 4.85 -28.44
CA HIS A 76 3.38 6.06 -28.77
C HIS A 76 2.47 7.27 -28.99
N GLY A 77 3.06 8.48 -28.90
CA GLY A 77 2.36 9.72 -29.23
C GLY A 77 1.10 9.97 -28.40
N MET A 78 0.01 10.37 -29.05
CA MET A 78 -1.25 10.71 -28.38
C MET A 78 -1.93 9.51 -27.75
N GLU A 79 -1.80 8.32 -28.34
CA GLU A 79 -2.37 7.10 -27.77
C GLU A 79 -1.69 6.74 -26.44
N LEU A 80 -0.36 6.88 -26.38
CA LEU A 80 0.40 6.72 -25.13
C LEU A 80 -0.11 7.68 -24.06
N LEU A 81 -0.27 8.96 -24.39
CA LEU A 81 -0.68 9.99 -23.44
C LEU A 81 -2.08 9.71 -22.87
N GLN A 82 -3.04 9.38 -23.74
CA GLN A 82 -4.41 9.06 -23.34
C GLN A 82 -4.44 7.80 -22.47
N LYS A 83 -3.79 6.72 -22.91
CA LYS A 83 -3.75 5.44 -22.20
C LYS A 83 -3.09 5.58 -20.84
N TYR A 84 -1.94 6.26 -20.77
CA TYR A 84 -1.24 6.50 -19.51
C TYR A 84 -2.11 7.32 -18.54
N SER A 85 -2.74 8.41 -18.99
CA SER A 85 -3.66 9.22 -18.19
C SER A 85 -4.79 8.38 -17.60
N ASP A 86 -5.41 7.51 -18.40
CA ASP A 86 -6.55 6.72 -17.95
C ASP A 86 -6.15 5.63 -16.94
N ILE A 87 -5.01 4.96 -17.14
CA ILE A 87 -4.51 3.99 -16.18
C ILE A 87 -4.08 4.70 -14.89
N TRP A 88 -3.41 5.85 -14.99
CA TRP A 88 -2.97 6.63 -13.83
C TRP A 88 -4.16 7.07 -12.96
N LYS A 89 -5.23 7.62 -13.56
CA LYS A 89 -6.44 8.03 -12.84
C LYS A 89 -7.09 6.85 -12.09
N LYS A 90 -7.20 5.69 -12.74
CA LYS A 90 -7.74 4.47 -12.12
C LYS A 90 -6.84 4.00 -10.98
N PHE A 91 -5.53 4.02 -11.18
CA PHE A 91 -4.57 3.66 -10.15
C PHE A 91 -4.64 4.58 -8.93
N GLN A 92 -4.72 5.90 -9.12
CA GLN A 92 -4.88 6.86 -8.02
C GLN A 92 -6.16 6.60 -7.23
N PHE A 93 -7.27 6.28 -7.90
CA PHE A 93 -8.50 5.90 -7.22
C PHE A 93 -8.30 4.63 -6.38
N SER A 94 -7.73 3.57 -6.96
CA SER A 94 -7.44 2.32 -6.23
C SER A 94 -6.48 2.55 -5.06
N ALA A 95 -5.45 3.39 -5.22
CA ALA A 95 -4.51 3.74 -4.16
C ALA A 95 -5.20 4.46 -2.99
N ASN A 96 -6.18 5.32 -3.25
CA ASN A 96 -7.00 5.94 -2.21
C ASN A 96 -7.85 4.92 -1.44
N VAL A 97 -8.48 3.99 -2.15
CA VAL A 97 -9.27 2.91 -1.52
C VAL A 97 -8.37 2.04 -0.63
N ILE A 98 -7.20 1.65 -1.12
CA ILE A 98 -6.23 0.85 -0.39
C ILE A 98 -5.71 1.63 0.83
N ASN A 99 -5.42 2.92 0.69
CA ASN A 99 -5.04 3.77 1.82
C ASN A 99 -6.12 3.80 2.93
N GLY A 100 -7.39 3.80 2.55
CA GLY A 100 -8.52 3.70 3.48
C GLY A 100 -8.58 2.35 4.20
N ILE A 101 -8.47 1.25 3.45
CA ILE A 101 -8.46 -0.12 3.98
C ILE A 101 -7.31 -0.32 4.99
N PHE A 102 -6.12 0.20 4.67
CA PHE A 102 -4.93 0.11 5.52
C PHE A 102 -4.77 1.30 6.49
N SER A 103 -5.82 2.09 6.72
CA SER A 103 -5.74 3.28 7.58
C SER A 103 -5.35 2.97 9.02
N TYR A 104 -5.67 1.77 9.54
CA TYR A 104 -5.19 1.34 10.86
C TYR A 104 -3.66 1.17 10.87
N LEU A 105 -3.09 0.52 9.85
CA LEU A 105 -1.65 0.36 9.71
C LEU A 105 -0.94 1.73 9.60
N ASN A 106 -1.50 2.67 8.83
CA ASN A 106 -1.02 4.05 8.74
C ASN A 106 -0.93 4.71 10.13
N ARG A 107 -2.04 4.65 10.90
CA ARG A 107 -2.15 5.36 12.20
C ARG A 107 -1.27 4.79 13.29
N HIS A 108 -1.06 3.48 13.32
CA HIS A 108 -0.47 2.80 14.48
C HIS A 108 0.94 2.27 14.23
N TRP A 109 1.18 1.65 13.08
CA TRP A 109 2.50 1.09 12.79
C TRP A 109 3.35 2.08 12.00
N ILE A 110 2.87 2.55 10.84
CA ILE A 110 3.65 3.44 9.95
C ILE A 110 4.02 4.75 10.67
N LYS A 111 3.06 5.40 11.32
CA LYS A 111 3.34 6.63 12.08
C LYS A 111 4.46 6.44 13.10
N ARG A 112 4.43 5.33 13.84
CA ARG A 112 5.46 5.00 14.84
C ARG A 112 6.84 4.80 14.18
N GLU A 113 6.90 4.06 13.08
CA GLU A 113 8.16 3.81 12.35
C GLU A 113 8.75 5.12 11.79
N LEU A 114 7.89 6.04 11.33
CA LEU A 114 8.30 7.38 10.88
C LEU A 114 8.79 8.25 12.05
N ASP A 115 8.10 8.21 13.20
CA ASP A 115 8.50 8.93 14.42
C ASP A 115 9.84 8.42 14.98
N GLU A 116 10.14 7.13 14.80
CA GLU A 116 11.44 6.49 15.10
C GLU A 116 12.54 6.81 14.05
N GLY A 117 12.20 7.54 12.99
CA GLY A 117 13.15 8.04 11.99
C GLY A 117 13.47 7.07 10.85
N LYS A 118 12.68 6.01 10.64
CA LYS A 118 12.88 5.09 9.51
C LYS A 118 12.50 5.76 8.19
N ARG A 119 13.51 6.06 7.37
CA ARG A 119 13.37 6.83 6.11
C ARG A 119 12.85 6.02 4.93
N GLU A 120 12.81 4.70 5.05
CA GLU A 120 12.37 3.79 3.98
C GLU A 120 10.90 3.37 4.10
N ILE A 121 10.17 3.96 5.06
CA ILE A 121 8.75 3.74 5.26
C ILE A 121 7.98 4.95 4.73
N TYR A 122 6.87 4.66 4.06
CA TYR A 122 5.94 5.64 3.50
C TYR A 122 4.52 5.30 3.95
N GLU A 123 3.68 6.32 4.16
CA GLU A 123 2.23 6.11 4.21
C GLU A 123 1.73 5.34 2.99
N ILE A 124 0.65 4.57 3.14
CA ILE A 124 0.22 3.62 2.10
C ILE A 124 -0.06 4.30 0.75
N PHE A 125 -0.72 5.45 0.73
CA PHE A 125 -0.91 6.18 -0.52
C PHE A 125 0.43 6.57 -1.18
N SER A 126 1.35 7.11 -0.39
CA SER A 126 2.68 7.51 -0.83
C SER A 126 3.51 6.32 -1.33
N LEU A 127 3.40 5.16 -0.66
CA LEU A 127 4.01 3.91 -1.11
C LEU A 127 3.48 3.52 -2.51
N CYS A 128 2.16 3.56 -2.73
CA CYS A 128 1.56 3.26 -4.02
C CYS A 128 2.10 4.20 -5.12
N VAL A 129 2.16 5.50 -4.85
CA VAL A 129 2.68 6.50 -5.80
C VAL A 129 4.17 6.28 -6.07
N TYR A 130 4.96 6.00 -5.03
CA TYR A 130 6.38 5.68 -5.16
C TYR A 130 6.61 4.46 -6.05
N ARG A 131 5.82 3.39 -5.86
CA ARG A 131 5.91 2.19 -6.72
C ARG A 131 5.45 2.45 -8.14
N TRP A 132 4.43 3.28 -8.33
CA TRP A 132 4.04 3.73 -9.66
C TRP A 132 5.18 4.45 -10.39
N GLU A 133 5.85 5.37 -9.70
CA GLU A 133 6.98 6.10 -10.25
C GLU A 133 8.11 5.15 -10.67
N LYS A 134 8.58 4.31 -9.74
CA LYS A 134 9.74 3.43 -9.94
C LYS A 134 9.50 2.32 -10.95
N GLU A 135 8.31 1.73 -10.97
CA GLU A 135 8.06 0.53 -11.77
C GLU A 135 7.43 0.84 -13.14
N LEU A 136 6.89 2.04 -13.34
CA LEU A 136 6.24 2.44 -14.60
C LEU A 136 6.70 3.80 -15.11
N PHE A 137 6.57 4.88 -14.33
CA PHE A 137 6.77 6.24 -14.84
C PHE A 137 8.17 6.47 -15.43
N VAL A 138 9.22 5.98 -14.76
CA VAL A 138 10.63 6.08 -15.23
C VAL A 138 10.86 5.46 -16.61
N PHE A 139 9.96 4.59 -17.10
CA PHE A 139 10.09 3.98 -18.43
C PHE A 139 9.33 4.73 -19.53
N VAL A 140 8.50 5.69 -19.16
CA VAL A 140 7.57 6.36 -20.07
C VAL A 140 7.64 7.88 -19.97
N ASP A 141 8.45 8.43 -19.06
CA ASP A 141 8.60 9.86 -18.81
C ASP A 141 9.09 10.64 -20.04
N GLU A 142 10.13 10.17 -20.71
CA GLU A 142 10.68 10.78 -21.93
C GLU A 142 9.69 10.67 -23.12
N PRO A 143 9.12 9.48 -23.44
CA PRO A 143 8.08 9.34 -24.45
C PRO A 143 6.83 10.20 -24.17
N LEU A 144 6.38 10.28 -22.91
CA LEU A 144 5.24 11.11 -22.51
C LEU A 144 5.55 12.59 -22.68
N THR A 145 6.71 13.05 -22.21
CA THR A 145 7.13 14.45 -22.34
C THR A 145 7.23 14.84 -23.81
N THR A 146 7.82 13.98 -24.63
CA THR A 146 7.90 14.17 -26.09
C THR A 146 6.52 14.24 -26.72
N ALA A 147 5.60 13.35 -26.35
CA ALA A 147 4.23 13.37 -26.84
C ALA A 147 3.51 14.66 -26.42
N MET A 148 3.66 15.10 -25.17
CA MET A 148 3.06 16.35 -24.68
C MET A 148 3.58 17.57 -25.44
N LEU A 149 4.90 17.71 -25.59
CA LEU A 149 5.52 18.86 -26.26
C LEU A 149 5.16 18.96 -27.75
N LYS A 150 4.95 17.82 -28.43
CA LYS A 150 4.51 17.80 -29.83
C LYS A 150 3.05 18.21 -30.05
N ASN A 151 2.25 18.25 -28.98
CA ASN A 151 0.84 18.60 -29.01
C ASN A 151 0.53 19.93 -28.31
N LEU A 152 1.58 20.72 -28.04
CA LEU A 152 1.51 22.15 -27.72
C LEU A 152 1.72 22.96 -29.01
#